data_AF-A0A1C3E9D6-F1
#
_entry.id   AF-A0A1C3E9D6-F1
#
_cell.length_a   1.000
_cell.length_b   1.000
_cell.length_c   1.000
_cell.angle_alpha   90.00
_cell.angle_beta   90.00
_cell.angle_gamma   90.00
#
_symmetry.space_group_name_H-M   'P 1'
#
loop_
_entity.id
_entity.type
_entity.pdbx_description
1 polymer ?
#
loop_
_entity_poly.entity_id
_entity_poly.type
_entity_poly.pdbx_seq_one_letter_code
_entity_poly.pdbx_strand_id
1 'polypeptide(L)'
;MVEDWYANEIEPKIKSALESVRQNKTLPAREDRDSLLLLVATLYIRTPSNRERIEAPLRIERDMVQSMSEDINILNKKDFEYSQTDLIKMELKILNMVMDNLSKKYYRLFYIKDENIDFITSDDPFHLTHPYAHKKGFYYGLGTPNTMLSIPVNRKTILVGINEEVVEGTYVANKELVGEVNTNTVLQSSNFFYTPKEDVLFINEYGKPYFHNILTSKKTFF
;
A
#
# COMPACT_ATOMS: atom_id res chain seq x y z
N MET A 1 9.65 9.08 -21.58
CA MET A 1 8.68 10.20 -21.74
C MET A 1 7.70 10.36 -20.55
N VAL A 2 7.22 9.28 -19.90
CA VAL A 2 6.50 9.41 -18.60
C VAL A 2 7.24 8.73 -17.44
N GLU A 3 7.97 7.63 -17.68
CA GLU A 3 8.89 7.06 -16.69
C GLU A 3 9.98 8.06 -16.30
N ASP A 4 10.57 8.77 -17.28
CA ASP A 4 11.51 9.87 -16.99
C ASP A 4 10.87 10.99 -16.18
N TRP A 5 9.58 11.28 -16.41
CA TRP A 5 8.87 12.28 -15.60
C TRP A 5 8.69 11.80 -14.16
N TYR A 6 8.34 10.52 -13.95
CA TYR A 6 8.30 9.94 -12.60
C TYR A 6 9.65 9.98 -11.89
N ALA A 7 10.72 9.56 -12.58
CA ALA A 7 12.08 9.52 -12.04
C ALA A 7 12.59 10.92 -11.66
N ASN A 8 12.17 11.96 -12.38
CA ASN A 8 12.64 13.33 -12.14
C ASN A 8 11.70 14.17 -11.25
N GLU A 9 10.39 13.91 -11.28
CA GLU A 9 9.40 14.78 -10.60
C GLU A 9 8.76 14.14 -9.37
N ILE A 10 8.68 12.81 -9.31
CA ILE A 10 8.00 12.07 -8.26
C ILE A 10 8.99 11.41 -7.30
N GLU A 11 9.92 10.59 -7.82
CA GLU A 11 10.86 9.83 -7.00
C GLU A 11 11.75 10.71 -6.10
N PRO A 12 12.25 11.88 -6.54
CA PRO A 12 13.06 12.74 -5.68
C PRO A 12 12.26 13.29 -4.49
N LYS A 13 10.97 13.59 -4.70
CA LYS A 13 10.06 14.06 -3.63
C LYS A 13 9.78 12.94 -2.62
N ILE A 14 9.54 11.73 -3.13
CA ILE A 14 9.39 10.52 -2.30
C ILE A 14 10.63 10.31 -1.42
N LYS A 15 11.81 10.38 -2.03
CA LYS A 15 13.09 10.22 -1.32
C LYS A 15 13.25 11.26 -0.20
N SER A 16 12.95 12.52 -0.49
CA SER A 16 12.98 13.61 0.50
C SER A 16 12.05 13.35 1.68
N ALA A 17 10.82 12.88 1.42
CA ALA A 17 9.87 12.52 2.49
C ALA A 17 10.39 11.38 3.37
N LEU A 18 10.94 10.33 2.77
CA LEU A 18 11.54 9.20 3.50
C LEU A 18 12.76 9.63 4.34
N GLU A 19 13.62 10.49 3.79
CA GLU A 19 14.79 11.00 4.50
C GLU A 19 14.39 11.89 5.69
N SER A 20 13.37 12.75 5.53
CA SER A 20 12.85 13.57 6.62
C SER A 20 12.27 12.71 7.76
N VAL A 21 11.46 11.70 7.42
CA VAL A 21 10.93 10.75 8.41
C VAL A 21 12.06 9.99 9.11
N ARG A 22 13.10 9.60 8.37
CA ARG A 22 14.26 8.87 8.92
C ARG A 22 15.11 9.74 9.86
N GLN A 23 15.39 10.98 9.48
CA GLN A 23 16.27 11.90 10.22
C GLN A 23 15.57 12.47 11.45
N ASN A 24 14.35 12.96 11.27
CA ASN A 24 13.64 13.71 12.31
C ASN A 24 12.77 12.82 13.20
N LYS A 25 12.47 11.59 12.76
CA LYS A 25 11.50 10.69 13.40
C LYS A 25 10.16 11.36 13.64
N THR A 26 9.76 12.30 12.79
CA THR A 26 8.52 13.06 12.90
C THR A 26 7.81 13.12 11.56
N LEU A 27 6.51 13.41 11.61
CA LEU A 27 5.73 13.73 10.42
C LEU A 27 6.00 15.18 10.00
N PRO A 28 6.05 15.47 8.69
CA PRO A 28 5.97 16.84 8.19
C PRO A 28 4.68 17.53 8.67
N ALA A 29 4.71 18.86 8.75
CA ALA A 29 3.53 19.68 8.97
C ALA A 29 2.51 19.43 7.85
N ARG A 30 1.21 19.60 8.13
CA ARG A 30 0.14 19.14 7.23
C ARG A 30 0.21 19.81 5.86
N GLU A 31 0.57 21.09 5.85
CA GLU A 31 0.83 21.94 4.70
C GLU A 31 2.00 21.47 3.81
N ASP A 32 2.95 20.73 4.37
CA ASP A 32 4.17 20.27 3.67
C ASP A 32 4.14 18.76 3.35
N ARG A 33 2.98 18.11 3.45
CA ARG A 33 2.85 16.65 3.30
C ARG A 33 2.69 16.16 1.86
N ASP A 34 2.65 17.02 0.86
CA ASP A 34 2.40 16.61 -0.53
C ASP A 34 3.36 15.50 -1.00
N SER A 35 4.64 15.60 -0.64
CA SER A 35 5.64 14.58 -0.98
C SER A 35 5.38 13.24 -0.27
N LEU A 36 4.88 13.26 0.97
CA LEU A 36 4.49 12.07 1.71
C LEU A 36 3.21 11.47 1.11
N LEU A 37 2.21 12.29 0.81
CA LEU A 37 0.95 11.84 0.20
C LEU A 37 1.20 11.23 -1.19
N LEU A 38 2.12 11.81 -1.96
CA LEU A 38 2.54 11.29 -3.25
C LEU A 38 3.23 9.92 -3.13
N LEU A 39 4.10 9.72 -2.14
CA LEU A 39 4.67 8.40 -1.82
C LEU A 39 3.56 7.39 -1.51
N VAL A 40 2.67 7.75 -0.58
CA VAL A 40 1.58 6.90 -0.11
C VAL A 40 0.62 6.54 -1.27
N ALA A 41 0.31 7.50 -2.13
CA ALA A 41 -0.52 7.29 -3.31
C ALA A 41 0.16 6.40 -4.36
N THR A 42 1.47 6.56 -4.55
CA THR A 42 2.25 5.74 -5.48
C THR A 42 2.31 4.28 -5.01
N LEU A 43 2.51 4.06 -3.71
CA LEU A 43 2.47 2.72 -3.10
C LEU A 43 1.07 2.09 -3.18
N TYR A 44 0.01 2.89 -3.18
CA TYR A 44 -1.34 2.37 -3.40
C TYR A 44 -1.56 1.97 -4.87
N ILE A 45 -1.18 2.81 -5.83
CA ILE A 45 -1.56 2.61 -7.24
C ILE A 45 -0.64 1.61 -7.95
N ARG A 46 0.65 1.61 -7.64
CA ARG A 46 1.68 0.94 -8.44
C ARG A 46 2.10 -0.42 -7.88
N THR A 47 1.19 -1.10 -7.19
CA THR A 47 1.37 -2.50 -6.80
C THR A 47 0.92 -3.40 -7.97
N PRO A 48 1.51 -4.60 -8.15
CA PRO A 48 1.12 -5.51 -9.21
C PRO A 48 -0.39 -5.81 -9.19
N SER A 49 -0.96 -5.97 -7.99
CA SER A 49 -2.38 -6.23 -7.76
C SER A 49 -3.28 -5.10 -8.29
N ASN A 50 -2.94 -3.84 -8.02
CA ASN A 50 -3.73 -2.70 -8.47
C ASN A 50 -3.49 -2.35 -9.95
N ARG A 51 -2.27 -2.56 -10.47
CA ARG A 51 -2.00 -2.40 -11.90
C ARG A 51 -2.82 -3.39 -12.74
N GLU A 52 -2.91 -4.64 -12.29
CA GLU A 52 -3.76 -5.64 -12.94
C GLU A 52 -5.25 -5.25 -12.92
N ARG A 53 -5.73 -4.60 -11.85
CA ARG A 53 -7.11 -4.07 -11.80
C ARG A 53 -7.37 -2.95 -12.80
N ILE A 54 -6.36 -2.14 -13.12
CA ILE A 54 -6.46 -1.08 -14.13
C ILE A 54 -6.39 -1.69 -15.54
N GLU A 55 -5.50 -2.66 -15.75
CA GLU A 55 -5.23 -3.23 -17.07
C GLU A 55 -6.26 -4.28 -17.51
N ALA A 56 -6.75 -5.11 -16.60
CA ALA A 56 -7.63 -6.24 -16.94
C ALA A 56 -8.88 -5.83 -17.74
N PRO A 57 -9.61 -4.73 -17.41
CA PRO A 57 -10.75 -4.29 -18.21
C PRO A 57 -10.38 -3.94 -19.66
N LEU A 58 -9.26 -3.26 -19.87
CA LEU A 58 -8.78 -2.88 -21.21
C LEU A 58 -8.40 -4.11 -22.03
N ARG A 59 -7.74 -5.08 -21.37
CA ARG A 59 -7.38 -6.36 -21.98
C ARG A 59 -8.60 -7.16 -22.40
N ILE A 60 -9.60 -7.27 -21.51
CA ILE A 60 -10.86 -7.95 -21.80
C ILE A 60 -11.58 -7.29 -22.97
N GLU A 61 -11.67 -5.96 -22.98
CA GLU A 61 -12.32 -5.20 -24.04
C GLU A 61 -11.64 -5.42 -25.40
N ARG A 62 -10.31 -5.34 -25.44
CA ARG A 62 -9.51 -5.63 -26.64
C ARG A 62 -9.77 -7.06 -27.15
N ASP A 63 -9.73 -8.04 -26.26
CA ASP A 63 -9.92 -9.45 -26.61
C ASP A 63 -11.35 -9.71 -27.14
N MET A 64 -12.37 -9.06 -26.57
CA MET A 64 -13.76 -9.12 -27.07
C MET A 64 -13.87 -8.53 -28.48
N VAL A 65 -13.30 -7.35 -28.72
CA VAL A 65 -13.33 -6.70 -30.03
C VAL A 65 -12.55 -7.51 -31.06
N GLN A 66 -11.44 -8.13 -30.66
CA GLN A 66 -10.69 -9.02 -31.53
C GLN A 66 -11.51 -10.24 -31.94
N SER A 67 -12.20 -10.89 -31.00
CA SER A 67 -13.08 -12.01 -31.30
C SER A 67 -14.24 -11.61 -32.21
N MET A 68 -14.93 -10.49 -31.93
CA MET A 68 -16.02 -9.99 -32.78
C MET A 68 -15.54 -9.63 -34.20
N SER A 69 -14.28 -9.21 -34.36
CA SER A 69 -13.73 -8.85 -35.66
C SER A 69 -13.53 -10.03 -36.62
N GLU A 70 -13.69 -11.27 -36.12
CA GLU A 70 -13.70 -12.49 -36.94
C GLU A 70 -15.02 -12.63 -37.71
N ASP A 71 -16.13 -12.17 -37.12
CA ASP A 71 -17.49 -12.29 -37.69
C ASP A 71 -17.97 -11.01 -38.39
N ILE A 72 -17.55 -9.84 -37.91
CA ILE A 72 -18.01 -8.54 -38.41
C ILE A 72 -16.86 -7.55 -38.64
N ASN A 73 -17.02 -6.65 -39.60
CA ASN A 73 -16.05 -5.58 -39.83
C ASN A 73 -16.23 -4.44 -38.81
N ILE A 74 -15.33 -4.35 -37.84
CA ILE A 74 -15.31 -3.28 -36.82
C ILE A 74 -14.42 -2.13 -37.29
N LEU A 75 -15.04 -1.04 -37.74
CA LEU A 75 -14.36 0.11 -38.33
C LEU A 75 -13.42 0.84 -37.35
N ASN A 76 -13.70 0.78 -36.05
CA ASN A 76 -12.96 1.48 -35.01
C ASN A 76 -12.13 0.54 -34.12
N LYS A 77 -11.74 -0.64 -34.62
CA LYS A 77 -10.96 -1.64 -33.86
C LYS A 77 -9.74 -1.07 -33.13
N LYS A 78 -9.04 -0.12 -33.77
CA LYS A 78 -7.86 0.56 -33.22
C LYS A 78 -8.12 1.34 -31.93
N ASP A 79 -9.36 1.73 -31.65
CA ASP A 79 -9.72 2.53 -30.47
C ASP A 79 -9.70 1.68 -29.19
N PHE A 80 -9.66 0.35 -29.34
CA PHE A 80 -9.60 -0.63 -28.26
C PHE A 80 -8.20 -1.19 -28.02
N GLU A 81 -7.23 -0.78 -28.84
CA GLU A 81 -5.82 -1.03 -28.56
C GLU A 81 -5.35 -0.06 -27.46
N TYR A 82 -4.59 -0.56 -26.49
CA TYR A 82 -4.03 0.27 -25.43
C TYR A 82 -2.52 0.08 -25.35
N SER A 83 -1.82 1.15 -25.02
CA SER A 83 -0.38 1.15 -24.80
C SER A 83 -0.03 1.29 -23.32
N GLN A 84 1.24 1.07 -22.98
CA GLN A 84 1.76 1.41 -21.66
C GLN A 84 1.56 2.91 -21.32
N THR A 85 1.57 3.79 -22.33
CA THR A 85 1.30 5.22 -22.13
C THR A 85 -0.14 5.47 -21.67
N ASP A 86 -1.10 4.68 -22.13
CA ASP A 86 -2.51 4.83 -21.77
C ASP A 86 -2.76 4.33 -20.34
N LEU A 87 -2.12 3.22 -19.96
CA LEU A 87 -2.11 2.75 -18.56
C LEU A 87 -1.56 3.83 -17.62
N ILE A 88 -0.42 4.44 -17.97
CA ILE A 88 0.19 5.50 -17.14
C ILE A 88 -0.72 6.74 -17.06
N LYS A 89 -1.39 7.13 -18.15
CA LYS A 89 -2.37 8.22 -18.11
C LYS A 89 -3.54 7.90 -17.16
N MET A 90 -3.99 6.65 -17.11
CA MET A 90 -5.02 6.21 -16.16
C MET A 90 -4.49 6.24 -14.72
N GLU A 91 -3.28 5.74 -14.47
CA GLU A 91 -2.61 5.83 -13.17
C GLU A 91 -2.55 7.29 -12.69
N LEU A 92 -2.14 8.24 -13.53
CA LEU A 92 -2.07 9.66 -13.20
C LEU A 92 -3.44 10.29 -12.88
N LYS A 93 -4.50 9.85 -13.58
CA LYS A 93 -5.87 10.30 -13.25
C LYS A 93 -6.31 9.79 -11.88
N ILE A 94 -6.01 8.52 -11.57
CA ILE A 94 -6.32 7.89 -10.28
C ILE A 94 -5.49 8.54 -9.15
N LEU A 95 -4.24 8.91 -9.43
CA LEU A 95 -3.30 9.51 -8.49
C LEU A 95 -3.90 10.72 -7.76
N ASN A 96 -4.48 11.67 -8.50
CA ASN A 96 -5.06 12.87 -7.90
C ASN A 96 -6.24 12.53 -6.97
N MET A 97 -7.10 11.60 -7.38
CA MET A 97 -8.24 11.15 -6.56
C MET A 97 -7.77 10.45 -5.28
N VAL A 98 -6.73 9.63 -5.39
CA VAL A 98 -6.14 8.94 -4.23
C VAL A 98 -5.49 9.96 -3.30
N MET A 99 -4.71 10.91 -3.82
CA MET A 99 -4.09 11.96 -3.01
C MET A 99 -5.12 12.81 -2.26
N ASP A 100 -6.25 13.16 -2.89
CA ASP A 100 -7.34 13.89 -2.22
C ASP A 100 -8.00 13.07 -1.09
N ASN A 101 -8.12 11.75 -1.23
CA ASN A 101 -8.60 10.91 -0.14
C ASN A 101 -7.56 10.77 0.99
N LEU A 102 -6.28 10.69 0.64
CA LEU A 102 -5.19 10.57 1.60
C LEU A 102 -4.99 11.87 2.41
N SER A 103 -5.12 13.04 1.80
CA SER A 103 -4.95 14.35 2.47
C SER A 103 -5.95 14.60 3.61
N LYS A 104 -7.09 13.91 3.56
CA LYS A 104 -8.17 13.99 4.56
C LYS A 104 -7.89 13.13 5.80
N LYS A 105 -6.94 12.20 5.74
CA LYS A 105 -6.61 11.30 6.84
C LYS A 105 -5.80 12.00 7.93
N TYR A 106 -5.92 11.46 9.14
CA TYR A 106 -5.08 11.79 10.29
C TYR A 106 -3.93 10.78 10.35
N TYR A 107 -2.70 11.28 10.45
CA TYR A 107 -1.50 10.44 10.38
C TYR A 107 -0.79 10.31 11.72
N ARG A 108 -0.32 9.09 11.98
CA ARG A 108 0.55 8.76 13.10
C ARG A 108 1.78 8.03 12.59
N LEU A 109 2.94 8.49 13.02
CA LEU A 109 4.20 7.79 12.80
C LEU A 109 4.52 6.98 14.05
N PHE A 110 4.60 5.66 13.92
CA PHE A 110 5.02 4.81 15.02
C PHE A 110 6.45 4.37 14.83
N TYR A 111 7.25 4.41 15.91
CA TYR A 111 8.61 3.92 15.91
C TYR A 111 8.87 2.90 17.01
N ILE A 112 9.70 1.92 16.70
CA ILE A 112 10.11 0.86 17.63
C ILE A 112 11.34 1.34 18.42
N LYS A 113 11.29 1.20 19.75
CA LYS A 113 12.46 1.37 20.64
C LYS A 113 13.19 0.06 20.95
N ASP A 114 12.49 -1.06 20.89
CA ASP A 114 13.05 -2.39 21.18
C ASP A 114 13.88 -2.87 19.98
N GLU A 115 15.18 -3.06 20.18
CA GLU A 115 16.09 -3.48 19.12
C GLU A 115 15.82 -4.91 18.63
N ASN A 116 15.13 -5.72 19.43
CA ASN A 116 14.87 -7.12 19.13
C ASN A 116 13.67 -7.34 18.21
N ILE A 117 12.76 -6.38 18.09
CA ILE A 117 11.59 -6.47 17.21
C ILE A 117 11.72 -5.53 16.02
N ASP A 118 11.13 -5.90 14.88
CA ASP A 118 11.15 -5.10 13.66
C ASP A 118 9.77 -5.18 13.00
N PHE A 119 9.41 -4.11 12.29
CA PHE A 119 8.35 -4.18 11.29
C PHE A 119 8.88 -4.93 10.07
N ILE A 120 8.03 -5.79 9.49
CA ILE A 120 8.29 -6.44 8.20
C ILE A 120 7.60 -5.69 7.07
N THR A 121 7.96 -5.99 5.82
CA THR A 121 7.29 -5.45 4.64
C THR A 121 6.98 -6.57 3.64
N SER A 122 6.33 -6.25 2.53
CA SER A 122 5.92 -7.21 1.49
C SER A 122 6.09 -6.64 0.09
N ASP A 123 5.73 -7.43 -0.92
CA ASP A 123 5.59 -7.01 -2.30
C ASP A 123 4.34 -6.12 -2.55
N ASP A 124 3.48 -5.95 -1.54
CA ASP A 124 2.35 -5.02 -1.51
C ASP A 124 2.30 -4.26 -0.17
N PRO A 125 3.17 -3.25 0.04
CA PRO A 125 3.40 -2.65 1.35
C PRO A 125 2.29 -1.69 1.83
N PHE A 126 1.24 -1.49 1.03
CA PHE A 126 0.12 -0.63 1.36
C PHE A 126 -1.06 -1.48 1.85
N HIS A 127 -1.26 -1.53 3.17
CA HIS A 127 -2.35 -2.32 3.73
C HIS A 127 -3.53 -1.44 4.13
N LEU A 128 -4.74 -1.84 3.71
CA LEU A 128 -5.99 -1.26 4.19
C LEU A 128 -6.70 -2.23 5.12
N THR A 129 -7.03 -1.73 6.30
CA THR A 129 -7.73 -2.50 7.34
C THR A 129 -9.01 -1.80 7.72
N HIS A 130 -10.00 -2.61 8.11
CA HIS A 130 -11.28 -2.13 8.58
C HIS A 130 -11.85 -3.12 9.62
N PRO A 131 -12.44 -2.66 10.74
CA PRO A 131 -12.94 -3.54 11.81
C PRO A 131 -13.94 -4.61 11.35
N TYR A 132 -14.67 -4.33 10.28
CA TYR A 132 -15.66 -5.24 9.69
C TYR A 132 -15.17 -5.99 8.43
N ALA A 133 -13.87 -5.98 8.13
CA ALA A 133 -13.33 -6.68 6.96
C ALA A 133 -13.63 -8.20 6.95
N HIS A 134 -13.82 -8.81 8.12
CA HIS A 134 -14.20 -10.22 8.26
C HIS A 134 -15.67 -10.52 7.92
N LYS A 135 -16.53 -9.49 7.78
CA LYS A 135 -17.96 -9.69 7.52
C LYS A 135 -18.21 -9.97 6.04
N LYS A 136 -18.90 -11.08 5.77
CA LYS A 136 -19.27 -11.47 4.40
C LYS A 136 -20.08 -10.36 3.71
N GLY A 137 -19.66 -9.98 2.50
CA GLY A 137 -20.32 -8.96 1.68
C GLY A 137 -20.04 -7.51 2.11
N PHE A 138 -19.15 -7.30 3.09
CA PHE A 138 -18.70 -5.97 3.46
C PHE A 138 -17.53 -5.54 2.57
N TYR A 139 -17.63 -4.34 2.00
CA TYR A 139 -16.59 -3.72 1.17
C TYR A 139 -16.19 -2.38 1.78
N TYR A 140 -14.91 -2.05 1.68
CA TYR A 140 -14.35 -0.79 2.16
C TYR A 140 -13.23 -0.32 1.23
N GLY A 141 -12.95 0.98 1.28
CA GLY A 141 -11.89 1.62 0.51
C GLY A 141 -11.32 2.82 1.25
N LEU A 142 -10.46 3.58 0.57
CA LEU A 142 -9.70 4.67 1.18
C LEU A 142 -10.55 5.67 1.98
N GLY A 143 -11.72 6.04 1.49
CA GLY A 143 -12.63 7.00 2.14
C GLY A 143 -13.70 6.39 3.05
N THR A 144 -13.75 5.06 3.23
CA THR A 144 -14.79 4.42 4.06
C THR A 144 -14.52 4.69 5.54
N PRO A 145 -15.51 5.12 6.35
CA PRO A 145 -15.31 5.31 7.79
C PRO A 145 -14.73 4.07 8.46
N ASN A 146 -13.92 4.26 9.50
CA ASN A 146 -13.15 3.27 10.26
C ASN A 146 -12.06 2.55 9.47
N THR A 147 -11.70 3.07 8.30
CA THR A 147 -10.60 2.51 7.50
C THR A 147 -9.27 3.10 7.96
N MET A 148 -8.33 2.20 8.21
CA MET A 148 -6.94 2.53 8.51
C MET A 148 -6.04 2.03 7.38
N LEU A 149 -5.06 2.85 7.01
CA LEU A 149 -3.92 2.41 6.19
C LEU A 149 -2.70 2.23 7.06
N SER A 150 -1.83 1.31 6.67
CA SER A 150 -0.52 1.13 7.29
C SER A 150 0.56 0.84 6.25
N ILE A 151 1.69 1.52 6.36
CA ILE A 151 2.82 1.42 5.43
C ILE A 151 4.13 1.35 6.21
N PRO A 152 4.85 0.22 6.17
CA PRO A 152 6.20 0.14 6.71
C PRO A 152 7.12 1.13 5.96
N VAL A 153 7.69 2.09 6.67
CA VAL A 153 8.64 3.06 6.11
C VAL A 153 10.06 2.48 6.13
N ASN A 154 10.39 1.81 7.22
CA ASN A 154 11.60 1.03 7.40
C ASN A 154 11.37 0.01 8.53
N ARG A 155 12.36 -0.85 8.83
CA ARG A 155 12.24 -1.90 9.85
C ARG A 155 11.90 -1.41 11.27
N LYS A 156 12.06 -0.12 11.56
CA LYS A 156 11.79 0.51 12.86
C LYS A 156 10.65 1.54 12.83
N THR A 157 10.07 1.84 11.68
CA THR A 157 9.08 2.90 11.56
C THR A 157 7.94 2.49 10.63
N ILE A 158 6.71 2.77 11.05
CA ILE A 158 5.50 2.59 10.24
C ILE A 158 4.69 3.87 10.21
N LEU A 159 4.12 4.19 9.05
CA LEU A 159 3.13 5.24 8.88
C LEU A 159 1.73 4.63 8.97
N VAL A 160 0.88 5.20 9.81
CA VAL A 160 -0.53 4.81 9.94
C VAL A 160 -1.41 6.02 9.61
N GLY A 161 -2.37 5.86 8.70
CA GLY A 161 -3.34 6.88 8.35
C GLY A 161 -4.75 6.42 8.73
N ILE A 162 -5.53 7.28 9.37
CA ILE A 162 -6.84 6.96 9.97
C ILE A 162 -7.87 7.94 9.42
N ASN A 163 -9.07 7.46 9.08
CA ASN A 163 -10.16 8.33 8.59
C ASN A 163 -10.79 9.16 9.71
N GLU A 164 -10.81 8.60 10.91
CA GLU A 164 -11.34 9.22 12.11
C GLU A 164 -10.36 10.23 12.69
N GLU A 165 -10.93 11.27 13.32
CA GLU A 165 -10.14 12.26 14.03
C GLU A 165 -9.34 11.62 15.15
N VAL A 166 -8.02 11.80 15.08
CA VAL A 166 -7.09 11.39 16.11
C VAL A 166 -6.00 12.44 16.25
N VAL A 167 -5.39 12.50 17.44
CA VAL A 167 -4.18 13.30 17.63
C VAL A 167 -3.08 12.73 16.72
N GLU A 168 -2.61 13.57 15.81
CA GLU A 168 -1.50 13.28 14.90
C GLU A 168 -0.17 13.42 15.61
N GLY A 169 0.86 12.75 15.10
CA GLY A 169 2.21 12.91 15.62
C GLY A 169 2.99 11.60 15.62
N THR A 170 3.96 11.53 16.54
CA THR A 170 4.89 10.42 16.62
C THR A 170 4.73 9.69 17.95
N TYR A 171 4.66 8.36 17.87
CA TYR A 171 4.35 7.49 19.01
C TYR A 171 5.29 6.29 19.06
N VAL A 172 5.52 5.76 20.26
CA VAL A 172 6.26 4.51 20.43
C VAL A 172 5.33 3.34 20.09
N ALA A 173 5.77 2.43 19.23
CA ALA A 173 5.08 1.19 18.94
C ALA A 173 5.25 0.20 20.09
N ASN A 174 4.13 -0.37 20.57
CA ASN A 174 4.15 -1.51 21.48
C ASN A 174 4.21 -2.84 20.70
N LYS A 175 4.39 -3.95 21.42
CA LYS A 175 4.53 -5.28 20.81
C LYS A 175 3.25 -5.73 20.13
N GLU A 176 2.09 -5.32 20.65
CA GLU A 176 0.77 -5.59 20.08
C GLU A 176 0.63 -4.97 18.69
N LEU A 177 0.93 -3.67 18.54
CA LEU A 177 0.89 -3.00 17.25
C LEU A 177 1.89 -3.61 16.26
N VAL A 178 3.11 -3.91 16.69
CA VAL A 178 4.13 -4.52 15.82
C VAL A 178 3.67 -5.91 15.35
N GLY A 179 3.16 -6.73 16.27
CA GLY A 179 2.64 -8.05 15.95
C GLY A 179 1.44 -8.00 15.01
N GLU A 180 0.49 -7.08 15.24
CA GLU A 180 -0.69 -6.90 14.38
C GLU A 180 -0.31 -6.45 12.97
N VAL A 181 0.55 -5.43 12.85
CA VAL A 181 1.06 -4.97 11.55
C VAL A 181 1.74 -6.11 10.82
N ASN A 182 2.69 -6.80 11.47
CA ASN A 182 3.43 -7.86 10.82
C ASN A 182 2.53 -9.00 10.36
N THR A 183 1.52 -9.36 11.17
CA THR A 183 0.54 -10.38 10.83
C THR A 183 -0.28 -9.95 9.61
N ASN A 184 -0.78 -8.71 9.60
CA ASN A 184 -1.51 -8.16 8.46
C ASN A 184 -0.63 -8.10 7.19
N THR A 185 0.65 -7.75 7.32
CA THR A 185 1.59 -7.72 6.19
C THR A 185 1.74 -9.09 5.55
N VAL A 186 1.84 -10.18 6.34
CA VAL A 186 1.90 -11.53 5.78
C VAL A 186 0.57 -11.89 5.12
N LEU A 187 -0.55 -11.67 5.81
CA LEU A 187 -1.88 -12.05 5.31
C LEU A 187 -2.31 -11.29 4.04
N GLN A 188 -1.79 -10.08 3.84
CA GLN A 188 -2.10 -9.24 2.68
C GLN A 188 -1.00 -9.24 1.61
N SER A 189 0.12 -9.93 1.84
CA SER A 189 1.17 -10.07 0.83
C SER A 189 0.65 -10.80 -0.41
N SER A 190 1.13 -10.39 -1.59
CA SER A 190 0.71 -11.05 -2.84
C SER A 190 1.51 -12.34 -3.04
N ASN A 191 2.83 -12.28 -2.91
CA ASN A 191 3.71 -13.44 -3.09
C ASN A 191 4.77 -13.56 -2.00
N PHE A 192 5.31 -12.43 -1.54
CA PHE A 192 6.48 -12.43 -0.66
C PHE A 192 6.35 -11.39 0.46
N PHE A 193 6.84 -11.76 1.64
CA PHE A 193 7.17 -10.82 2.69
C PHE A 193 8.68 -10.85 2.97
N TYR A 194 9.19 -9.75 3.49
CA TYR A 194 10.61 -9.51 3.71
C TYR A 194 10.84 -9.13 5.17
N THR A 195 11.77 -9.83 5.80
CA THR A 195 12.16 -9.61 7.20
C THR A 195 13.69 -9.55 7.32
N PRO A 196 14.25 -8.70 8.21
CA PRO A 196 15.68 -8.69 8.49
C PRO A 196 16.14 -9.82 9.42
N LYS A 197 15.21 -10.56 10.04
CA LYS A 197 15.49 -11.58 11.07
C LYS A 197 14.65 -12.83 10.86
N GLU A 198 15.17 -13.96 11.35
CA GLU A 198 14.47 -15.25 11.34
C GLU A 198 13.28 -15.27 12.30
N ASP A 199 13.44 -14.68 13.49
CA ASP A 199 12.36 -14.57 14.46
C ASP A 199 11.56 -13.30 14.22
N VAL A 200 10.28 -13.46 13.86
CA VAL A 200 9.35 -12.36 13.58
C VAL A 200 8.27 -12.33 14.64
N LEU A 201 7.97 -11.13 15.16
CA LEU A 201 6.87 -10.93 16.09
C LEU A 201 5.54 -10.85 15.32
N PHE A 202 4.60 -11.72 15.67
CA PHE A 202 3.23 -11.77 15.16
C PHE A 202 2.22 -11.67 16.30
N ILE A 203 0.93 -11.61 15.96
CA ILE A 203 -0.19 -11.67 16.90
C ILE A 203 -0.99 -12.95 16.65
N ASN A 204 -1.42 -13.62 17.72
CA ASN A 204 -2.28 -14.80 17.59
C ASN A 204 -3.77 -14.43 17.55
N GLU A 205 -4.64 -15.43 17.40
CA GLU A 205 -6.11 -15.28 17.39
C GLU A 205 -6.70 -14.61 18.64
N TYR A 206 -5.95 -14.58 19.75
CA TYR A 206 -6.33 -13.93 21.01
C TYR A 206 -5.79 -12.51 21.15
N GLY A 207 -5.15 -11.96 20.12
CA GLY A 207 -4.54 -10.63 20.20
C GLY A 207 -3.23 -10.60 21.01
N LYS A 208 -2.58 -11.75 21.24
CA LYS A 208 -1.33 -11.80 22.03
C LYS A 208 -0.09 -11.88 21.12
N PRO A 209 0.93 -11.03 21.37
CA PRO A 209 2.19 -11.11 20.63
C PRO A 209 2.96 -12.40 20.90
N TYR A 210 3.54 -12.99 19.86
CA TYR A 210 4.44 -14.15 19.95
C TYR A 210 5.51 -14.10 18.86
N PHE A 211 6.67 -14.69 19.11
CA PHE A 211 7.73 -14.83 18.09
C PHE A 211 7.56 -16.12 17.31
N HIS A 212 7.75 -16.05 15.99
CA HIS A 212 7.77 -17.20 15.10
C HIS A 212 9.07 -17.20 14.30
N ASN A 213 9.76 -18.35 14.29
CA ASN A 213 10.96 -18.53 13.49
C ASN A 213 10.59 -18.97 12.06
N ILE A 214 10.80 -18.09 11.08
CA ILE A 214 10.37 -18.32 9.69
C ILE A 214 11.19 -19.39 8.95
N LEU A 215 12.33 -19.85 9.47
CA LEU A 215 13.14 -20.90 8.84
C LEU A 215 12.78 -22.31 9.32
N THR A 216 12.17 -22.42 10.50
CA THR A 216 11.75 -23.72 11.05
C THR A 216 10.46 -24.26 10.43
N SER A 217 9.73 -23.46 9.65
CA SER A 217 8.46 -23.83 9.03
C SER A 217 8.63 -24.63 7.73
N LYS A 218 9.15 -25.87 7.84
CA LYS A 218 8.82 -26.91 6.86
C LYS A 218 7.37 -27.34 7.09
N LYS A 219 6.44 -26.71 6.36
CA LYS A 219 5.01 -27.04 6.13
C LYS A 219 3.99 -26.11 6.79
N THR A 220 3.19 -25.52 5.90
CA THR A 220 1.81 -25.03 6.06
C THR A 220 1.59 -23.74 6.86
N PHE A 221 1.35 -22.65 6.14
CA PHE A 221 0.42 -21.59 6.59
C PHE A 221 -0.95 -21.86 5.95
N PHE A 222 -2.01 -21.61 6.72
CA PHE A 222 -3.41 -21.96 6.46
C PHE A 222 -4.00 -21.31 5.21
#